data_AF-A0A972VFA9-F1
#
_entry.id   AF-A0A972VFA9-F1
#
_cell.length_a   1.000
_cell.length_b   1.000
_cell.length_c   1.000
_cell.angle_alpha   90.00
_cell.angle_beta   90.00
_cell.angle_gamma   90.00
#
_symmetry.space_group_name_H-M   'P 1'
#
loop_
_entity.id
_entity.type
_entity.pdbx_description
1 polymer ?
#
loop_
_entity_poly.entity_id
_entity_poly.type
_entity_poly.pdbx_seq_one_letter_code
_entity_poly.pdbx_strand_id
1 'polypeptide(L)'
;MDRSSRQQDAHSEDIRLIEEFASQHQALTQEIHKVVFGQEQVIEELLISLYARGHALLIGVPGLAKTLLVKTLSGALGWDFKRIQFTPDMMPSDITGTEILQTDSQTGQRIMQYVKGPVFANLVLADEINRAPPKTQAALLESMQEYTVTASGNTYTLDQPFMVVATQNPIEHEGTYPLPEAQLDRFMFTINVDYPGRDHEMQIVDETTTHDEAPVSPVMLKERVLKIQELVRRIPVSKHVLAYAVDLAAASRPDAHGDPYVRQFVEWGAGPRASQYLILGAKSLALLRGLPAPSCREVRDVAVPVLRHRIMCNYRAAGQGITSEIVIEKLLQQVKESDYTSKGIPAKRFIPPVLKLRHAQKDGSDAPGIAKTLQAMSRVAKGR
;
A
#
# COMPACT_ATOMS: atom_id res chain seq x y z
N MET A 1 -31.82 24.50 -0.94
CA MET A 1 -31.10 23.54 -0.07
C MET A 1 -29.95 22.93 -0.86
N ASP A 2 -29.17 23.77 -1.53
CA ASP A 2 -27.91 24.40 -1.12
C ASP A 2 -26.72 23.41 -1.04
N ARG A 3 -25.97 23.34 -2.14
CA ARG A 3 -24.74 22.55 -2.28
C ARG A 3 -23.60 23.14 -1.44
N SER A 4 -23.68 24.42 -1.08
CA SER A 4 -22.62 25.11 -0.33
C SER A 4 -22.58 24.69 1.15
N SER A 5 -23.74 24.44 1.77
CA SER A 5 -23.83 23.94 3.14
C SER A 5 -23.29 22.52 3.27
N ARG A 6 -23.70 21.60 2.36
CA ARG A 6 -23.20 20.21 2.34
C ARG A 6 -21.68 20.12 2.14
N GLN A 7 -21.10 21.08 1.42
CA GLN A 7 -19.66 21.09 1.14
C GLN A 7 -18.83 21.69 2.29
N GLN A 8 -19.43 22.58 3.08
CA GLN A 8 -18.84 23.06 4.34
C GLN A 8 -18.90 21.98 5.43
N ASP A 9 -20.02 21.26 5.54
CA ASP A 9 -20.19 20.17 6.51
C ASP A 9 -19.21 19.02 6.25
N ALA A 10 -19.08 18.57 4.99
CA ALA A 10 -18.14 17.52 4.60
C ALA A 10 -16.67 17.90 4.85
N HIS A 11 -16.32 19.18 4.67
CA HIS A 11 -14.95 19.66 4.93
C HIS A 11 -14.63 19.66 6.43
N SER A 12 -15.60 20.03 7.27
CA SER A 12 -15.46 19.99 8.73
C SER A 12 -15.30 18.57 9.28
N GLU A 13 -16.01 17.61 8.69
CA GLU A 13 -15.90 16.19 9.05
C GLU A 13 -14.53 15.62 8.66
N ASP A 14 -14.01 15.96 7.48
CA ASP A 14 -12.71 15.49 7.01
C ASP A 14 -11.54 15.97 7.90
N ILE A 15 -11.62 17.21 8.40
CA ILE A 15 -10.60 17.76 9.32
C ILE A 15 -10.57 16.97 10.62
N ARG A 16 -11.75 16.70 11.19
CA ARG A 16 -11.87 15.90 12.42
C ARG A 16 -11.35 14.48 12.21
N LEU A 17 -11.62 13.88 11.05
CA LEU A 17 -11.09 12.55 10.70
C LEU A 17 -9.56 12.54 10.64
N ILE A 18 -8.93 13.60 10.11
CA ILE A 18 -7.45 13.73 10.06
C ILE A 18 -6.86 13.85 11.46
N GLU A 19 -7.44 14.65 12.34
CA GLU A 19 -6.94 14.82 13.72
C GLU A 19 -7.02 13.53 14.53
N GLU A 20 -8.18 12.86 14.47
CA GLU A 20 -8.37 11.57 15.12
C GLU A 20 -7.49 10.48 14.49
N PHE A 21 -7.26 10.51 13.16
CA PHE A 21 -6.39 9.57 12.46
C PHE A 21 -4.96 9.54 13.01
N ALA A 22 -4.36 10.70 13.29
CA ALA A 22 -2.99 10.77 13.79
C ALA A 22 -2.80 9.98 15.10
N SER A 23 -3.72 10.16 16.05
CA SER A 23 -3.70 9.43 17.33
C SER A 23 -3.89 7.92 17.16
N GLN A 24 -4.80 7.50 16.29
CA GLN A 24 -5.08 6.08 16.04
C GLN A 24 -3.98 5.40 15.24
N HIS A 25 -3.39 6.10 14.27
CA HIS A 25 -2.24 5.60 13.54
C HIS A 25 -1.05 5.43 14.48
N GLN A 26 -0.79 6.39 15.36
CA GLN A 26 0.26 6.26 16.37
C GLN A 26 0.02 5.06 17.30
N ALA A 27 -1.22 4.87 17.78
CA ALA A 27 -1.58 3.72 18.60
C ALA A 27 -1.38 2.40 17.85
N LEU A 28 -1.78 2.33 16.57
CA LEU A 28 -1.58 1.16 15.71
C LEU A 28 -0.11 0.82 15.53
N THR A 29 0.72 1.81 15.20
CA THR A 29 2.18 1.62 15.05
C THR A 29 2.81 1.18 16.36
N GLN A 30 2.39 1.74 17.50
CA GLN A 30 2.87 1.33 18.83
C GLN A 30 2.50 -0.12 19.16
N GLU A 31 1.28 -0.57 18.85
CA GLU A 31 0.89 -1.97 19.03
C GLU A 31 1.73 -2.92 18.17
N ILE A 32 2.03 -2.54 16.92
CA ILE A 32 2.86 -3.35 16.02
C ILE A 32 4.31 -3.44 16.55
N HIS A 33 4.86 -2.32 17.04
CA HIS A 33 6.22 -2.25 17.57
C HIS A 33 6.44 -3.02 18.88
N LYS A 34 5.39 -3.52 19.54
CA LYS A 34 5.55 -4.44 20.67
C LYS A 34 6.10 -5.80 20.26
N VAL A 35 5.86 -6.18 19.00
CA VAL A 35 6.13 -7.54 18.49
C VAL A 35 7.10 -7.52 17.30
N VAL A 36 7.10 -6.45 16.52
CA VAL A 36 7.93 -6.33 15.31
C VAL A 36 8.97 -5.23 15.51
N PHE A 37 10.25 -5.60 15.46
CA PHE A 37 11.38 -4.69 15.66
C PHE A 37 12.18 -4.50 14.37
N GLY A 38 12.64 -3.26 14.11
CA GLY A 38 13.56 -2.94 13.01
C GLY A 38 12.98 -3.05 11.60
N GLN A 39 11.66 -2.92 11.47
CA GLN A 39 10.95 -2.97 10.18
C GLN A 39 10.09 -1.72 9.95
N GLU A 40 10.53 -0.55 10.43
CA GLU A 40 9.73 0.68 10.44
C GLU A 40 9.28 1.09 9.03
N GLN A 41 10.18 1.01 8.05
CA GLN A 41 9.84 1.32 6.65
C GLN A 41 8.85 0.31 6.05
N VAL A 42 9.00 -0.99 6.36
CA VAL A 42 8.10 -2.04 5.88
C VAL A 42 6.69 -1.84 6.45
N ILE A 43 6.61 -1.50 7.74
CA ILE A 43 5.36 -1.19 8.44
C ILE A 43 4.71 0.04 7.80
N GLU A 44 5.47 1.12 7.59
CA GLU A 44 4.96 2.34 6.96
C GLU A 44 4.41 2.06 5.54
N GLU A 45 5.18 1.37 4.69
CA GLU A 45 4.75 1.01 3.33
C GLU A 45 3.51 0.10 3.34
N LEU A 46 3.42 -0.84 4.28
CA LEU A 46 2.25 -1.72 4.43
C LEU A 46 1.00 -0.93 4.84
N LEU A 47 1.13 0.00 5.79
CA LEU A 47 0.03 0.87 6.22
C LEU A 47 -0.39 1.87 5.13
N ILE A 48 0.56 2.40 4.35
CA ILE A 48 0.25 3.22 3.17
C ILE A 48 -0.62 2.42 2.18
N SER A 49 -0.24 1.18 1.89
CA SER A 49 -1.00 0.28 1.01
C SER A 49 -2.40 0.00 1.57
N LEU A 50 -2.51 -0.30 2.86
CA LEU A 50 -3.78 -0.49 3.57
C LEU A 50 -4.73 0.70 3.40
N TYR A 51 -4.26 1.92 3.68
CA TYR A 51 -5.09 3.13 3.58
C TYR A 51 -5.40 3.53 2.13
N ALA A 52 -4.57 3.11 1.17
CA ALA A 52 -4.81 3.30 -0.25
C ALA A 52 -5.76 2.26 -0.88
N ARG A 53 -6.23 1.26 -0.13
CA ARG A 53 -6.92 0.05 -0.66
C ARG A 53 -6.06 -0.70 -1.68
N GLY A 54 -4.77 -0.79 -1.40
CA GLY A 54 -3.79 -1.55 -2.17
C GLY A 54 -3.51 -2.93 -1.57
N HIS A 55 -2.93 -3.79 -2.39
CA HIS A 55 -2.32 -5.05 -1.96
C HIS A 55 -0.80 -4.91 -1.96
N ALA A 56 -0.10 -5.66 -1.12
CA ALA A 56 1.35 -5.57 -0.99
C ALA A 56 2.01 -6.93 -1.27
N LEU A 57 3.20 -6.88 -1.88
CA LEU A 57 4.06 -8.03 -2.11
C LEU A 57 5.34 -7.87 -1.28
N LEU A 58 5.56 -8.74 -0.30
CA LEU A 58 6.74 -8.75 0.57
C LEU A 58 7.83 -9.68 0.01
N ILE A 59 8.89 -9.10 -0.54
CA ILE A 59 10.06 -9.83 -1.02
C ILE A 59 11.11 -9.88 0.09
N GLY A 60 11.73 -11.03 0.29
CA GLY A 60 12.75 -11.21 1.32
C GLY A 60 12.94 -12.68 1.65
N VAL A 61 14.02 -13.01 2.33
CA VAL A 61 14.37 -14.39 2.67
C VAL A 61 13.46 -14.95 3.77
N PRO A 62 13.41 -16.29 3.96
CA PRO A 62 12.70 -16.90 5.05
C PRO A 62 13.21 -16.43 6.41
N GLY A 63 12.33 -16.39 7.41
CA GLY A 63 12.71 -16.04 8.78
C GLY A 63 12.70 -14.54 9.12
N LEU A 64 12.40 -13.65 8.17
CA LEU A 64 12.34 -12.20 8.42
C LEU A 64 11.02 -11.71 9.03
N ALA A 65 10.41 -12.52 9.91
CA ALA A 65 9.18 -12.18 10.65
C ALA A 65 7.98 -11.67 9.80
N LYS A 66 7.95 -11.90 8.48
CA LYS A 66 6.86 -11.42 7.59
C LYS A 66 5.48 -11.91 8.03
N THR A 67 5.38 -13.19 8.37
CA THR A 67 4.15 -13.79 8.89
C THR A 67 3.73 -13.16 10.22
N LEU A 68 4.70 -12.90 11.10
CA LEU A 68 4.47 -12.26 12.39
C LEU A 68 3.97 -10.82 12.20
N LEU A 69 4.59 -10.06 11.29
CA LEU A 69 4.17 -8.70 10.95
C LEU A 69 2.71 -8.65 10.51
N VAL A 70 2.32 -9.48 9.53
CA VAL A 70 0.96 -9.46 8.99
C VAL A 70 -0.06 -9.97 10.03
N LYS A 71 0.28 -11.00 10.81
CA LYS A 71 -0.56 -11.48 11.92
C LYS A 71 -0.75 -10.40 13.00
N THR A 72 0.31 -9.70 13.36
CA THR A 72 0.31 -8.59 14.34
C THR A 72 -0.55 -7.44 13.85
N LEU A 73 -0.40 -7.05 12.58
CA LEU A 73 -1.25 -6.04 11.96
C LEU A 73 -2.74 -6.43 12.02
N SER A 74 -3.08 -7.69 11.70
CA SER A 74 -4.48 -8.16 11.81
C SER A 74 -5.00 -8.08 13.24
N GLY A 75 -4.18 -8.48 14.22
CA GLY A 75 -4.53 -8.42 15.64
C GLY A 75 -4.78 -6.99 16.10
N ALA A 76 -3.90 -6.06 15.73
CA ALA A 76 -4.02 -4.65 16.08
C ALA A 76 -5.22 -3.95 15.38
N LEU A 77 -5.66 -4.48 14.23
CA LEU A 77 -6.88 -4.04 13.54
C LEU A 77 -8.15 -4.77 14.00
N GLY A 78 -8.03 -5.88 14.75
CA GLY A 78 -9.16 -6.75 15.08
C GLY A 78 -9.81 -7.40 13.85
N TRP A 79 -9.00 -7.72 12.84
CA TRP A 79 -9.47 -8.22 11.54
C TRP A 79 -9.40 -9.73 11.45
N ASP A 80 -10.33 -10.31 10.68
CA ASP A 80 -10.27 -11.72 10.34
C ASP A 80 -9.01 -11.99 9.51
N PHE A 81 -8.15 -12.86 10.03
CA PHE A 81 -6.88 -13.25 9.44
C PHE A 81 -6.96 -14.65 8.84
N LYS A 82 -6.49 -14.81 7.61
CA LYS A 82 -6.24 -16.13 7.01
C LYS A 82 -4.86 -16.17 6.38
N ARG A 83 -4.14 -17.26 6.64
CA ARG A 83 -2.87 -17.60 5.99
C ARG A 83 -3.11 -18.68 4.96
N ILE A 84 -2.65 -18.45 3.74
CA ILE A 84 -2.65 -19.40 2.64
C ILE A 84 -1.19 -19.68 2.33
N GLN A 85 -0.76 -20.92 2.53
CA GLN A 85 0.57 -21.37 2.11
C GLN A 85 0.44 -21.93 0.70
N PHE A 86 1.06 -21.29 -0.28
CA PHE A 86 1.01 -21.75 -1.65
C PHE A 86 1.90 -22.98 -1.83
N THR A 87 1.35 -24.01 -2.48
CA THR A 87 2.04 -25.27 -2.78
C THR A 87 1.84 -25.66 -4.25
N PRO A 88 2.73 -26.48 -4.85
CA PRO A 88 2.64 -26.85 -6.27
C PRO A 88 1.38 -27.61 -6.66
N ASP A 89 0.72 -28.25 -5.69
CA ASP A 89 -0.49 -29.06 -5.84
C ASP A 89 -1.79 -28.29 -5.54
N MET A 90 -1.69 -27.03 -5.08
CA MET A 90 -2.84 -26.23 -4.69
C MET A 90 -3.75 -25.93 -5.89
N MET A 91 -5.05 -26.11 -5.68
CA MET A 91 -6.10 -25.86 -6.65
C MET A 91 -6.76 -24.48 -6.41
N PRO A 92 -7.35 -23.84 -7.44
CA PRO A 92 -8.08 -22.59 -7.29
C PRO A 92 -9.17 -22.63 -6.19
N SER A 93 -9.88 -23.76 -6.07
CA SER A 93 -10.91 -23.99 -5.06
C SER A 93 -10.39 -23.98 -3.62
N ASP A 94 -9.10 -24.24 -3.41
CA ASP A 94 -8.49 -24.17 -2.07
C ASP A 94 -8.34 -22.73 -1.59
N ILE A 95 -8.41 -21.75 -2.51
CA ILE A 95 -8.36 -20.32 -2.23
C ILE A 95 -9.77 -19.73 -2.20
N THR A 96 -10.54 -19.99 -3.25
CA THR A 96 -11.87 -19.40 -3.42
C THR A 96 -12.91 -20.12 -2.57
N GLY A 97 -12.79 -21.43 -2.36
CA GLY A 97 -13.78 -22.27 -1.70
C GLY A 97 -14.34 -23.33 -2.62
N THR A 98 -15.10 -24.25 -2.05
CA THR A 98 -15.63 -25.42 -2.77
C THR A 98 -17.08 -25.70 -2.35
N GLU A 99 -17.85 -26.30 -3.25
CA GLU A 99 -19.17 -26.82 -2.89
C GLU A 99 -19.05 -28.26 -2.43
N ILE A 100 -19.57 -28.53 -1.23
CA ILE A 100 -19.65 -29.87 -0.68
C ILE A 100 -21.10 -30.32 -0.65
N LEU A 101 -21.31 -31.60 -0.93
CA LEU A 101 -22.62 -32.21 -0.77
C LEU A 101 -22.83 -32.55 0.70
N GLN A 102 -23.63 -31.75 1.39
CA GLN A 102 -23.99 -32.01 2.79
C GLN A 102 -25.35 -32.72 2.84
N THR A 103 -25.48 -33.68 3.76
CA THR A 103 -26.79 -34.28 4.06
C THR A 103 -27.38 -33.55 5.26
N ASP A 104 -28.56 -32.96 5.08
CA ASP A 104 -29.27 -32.32 6.18
C ASP A 104 -29.64 -33.36 7.24
N SER A 105 -29.14 -33.15 8.46
CA SER A 105 -29.36 -34.03 9.61
C SER A 105 -30.83 -34.21 10.02
N GLN A 106 -31.71 -33.27 9.66
CA GLN A 106 -33.14 -33.33 10.00
C GLN A 106 -34.00 -33.90 8.88
N THR A 107 -33.65 -33.65 7.62
CA THR A 107 -34.49 -34.02 6.46
C THR A 107 -33.93 -35.15 5.60
N GLY A 108 -32.64 -35.51 5.78
CA GLY A 108 -31.95 -36.51 4.97
C GLY A 108 -31.70 -36.06 3.52
N GLN A 109 -32.04 -34.82 3.15
CA GLN A 109 -31.85 -34.30 1.81
C GLN A 109 -30.38 -33.96 1.57
N ARG A 110 -29.91 -34.24 0.36
CA ARG A 110 -28.56 -33.87 -0.09
C ARG A 110 -28.61 -32.46 -0.68
N ILE A 111 -27.94 -31.51 0.00
CA ILE A 111 -27.89 -30.10 -0.37
C ILE A 111 -26.44 -29.76 -0.73
N MET A 112 -26.25 -29.09 -1.87
CA MET A 112 -24.95 -28.50 -2.20
C MET A 112 -24.74 -27.26 -1.32
N GLN A 113 -23.77 -27.32 -0.41
CA GLN A 113 -23.41 -26.20 0.46
C GLN A 113 -22.05 -25.65 0.02
N TYR A 114 -21.99 -24.34 -0.21
CA TYR A 114 -20.73 -23.67 -0.49
C TYR A 114 -19.95 -23.39 0.80
N VAL A 115 -18.72 -23.91 0.85
CA VAL A 115 -17.76 -23.64 1.91
C VAL A 115 -16.79 -22.57 1.42
N LYS A 116 -16.87 -21.40 2.06
CA LYS A 116 -16.01 -20.25 1.78
C LYS A 116 -14.54 -20.61 1.97
N GLY A 117 -13.72 -20.29 0.97
CA GLY A 117 -12.28 -20.45 1.06
C GLY A 117 -11.59 -19.41 1.97
N PRO A 118 -10.28 -19.53 2.18
CA PRO A 118 -9.50 -18.63 3.03
C PRO A 118 -9.43 -17.18 2.51
N VAL A 119 -9.81 -16.92 1.25
CA VAL A 119 -9.90 -15.55 0.72
C VAL A 119 -11.01 -14.72 1.38
N PHE A 120 -11.99 -15.36 2.02
CA PHE A 120 -13.06 -14.68 2.77
C PHE A 120 -12.60 -14.27 4.17
N ALA A 121 -11.66 -13.33 4.22
CA ALA A 121 -11.13 -12.70 5.44
C ALA A 121 -10.75 -11.25 5.12
N ASN A 122 -10.54 -10.40 6.11
CA ASN A 122 -10.17 -9.00 5.86
C ASN A 122 -8.68 -8.84 5.55
N LEU A 123 -7.84 -9.67 6.15
CA LEU A 123 -6.40 -9.72 5.87
C LEU A 123 -5.98 -11.15 5.49
N VAL A 124 -5.54 -11.31 4.25
CA VAL A 124 -5.05 -12.59 3.72
C VAL A 124 -3.55 -12.53 3.52
N LEU A 125 -2.81 -13.40 4.21
CA LEU A 125 -1.39 -13.64 3.95
C LEU A 125 -1.27 -14.77 2.92
N ALA A 126 -0.79 -14.45 1.72
CA ALA A 126 -0.50 -15.42 0.66
C ALA A 126 1.00 -15.72 0.63
N ASP A 127 1.42 -16.73 1.40
CA ASP A 127 2.82 -17.09 1.57
C ASP A 127 3.34 -17.86 0.36
N GLU A 128 4.51 -17.47 -0.15
CA GLU A 128 5.22 -18.12 -1.25
C GLU A 128 4.36 -18.27 -2.52
N ILE A 129 3.69 -17.18 -2.92
CA ILE A 129 2.74 -17.16 -4.05
C ILE A 129 3.31 -17.74 -5.35
N ASN A 130 4.63 -17.66 -5.52
CA ASN A 130 5.37 -18.23 -6.64
C ASN A 130 5.45 -19.77 -6.62
N ARG A 131 4.98 -20.48 -5.60
CA ARG A 131 5.01 -21.96 -5.57
C ARG A 131 3.78 -22.63 -6.17
N ALA A 132 2.65 -21.93 -6.29
CA ALA A 132 1.46 -22.52 -6.89
C ALA A 132 1.40 -22.33 -8.41
N PRO A 133 0.67 -23.19 -9.13
CA PRO A 133 0.49 -23.04 -10.57
C PRO A 133 -0.19 -21.71 -10.96
N PRO A 134 0.00 -21.23 -12.20
CA PRO A 134 -0.57 -19.95 -12.67
C PRO A 134 -2.09 -19.83 -12.55
N LYS A 135 -2.83 -20.94 -12.66
CA LYS A 135 -4.30 -20.94 -12.49
C LYS A 135 -4.72 -20.62 -11.05
N THR A 136 -3.97 -21.12 -10.08
CA THR A 136 -4.20 -20.90 -8.64
C THR A 136 -3.81 -19.49 -8.25
N GLN A 137 -2.67 -18.98 -8.77
CA GLN A 137 -2.29 -17.58 -8.65
C GLN A 137 -3.38 -16.65 -9.22
N ALA A 138 -3.90 -16.95 -10.40
CA ALA A 138 -4.95 -16.16 -11.05
C ALA A 138 -6.22 -16.07 -10.20
N ALA A 139 -6.63 -17.14 -9.52
CA ALA A 139 -7.82 -17.14 -8.66
C ALA A 139 -7.70 -16.15 -7.48
N LEU A 140 -6.53 -16.09 -6.83
CA LEU A 140 -6.27 -15.07 -5.81
C LEU A 140 -6.28 -13.66 -6.42
N LEU A 141 -5.59 -13.47 -7.54
CA LEU A 141 -5.47 -12.15 -8.17
C LEU A 141 -6.79 -11.60 -8.73
N GLU A 142 -7.68 -12.49 -9.17
CA GLU A 142 -9.05 -12.13 -9.56
C GLU A 142 -9.84 -11.62 -8.35
N SER A 143 -9.77 -12.33 -7.23
CA SER A 143 -10.44 -11.90 -5.99
C SER A 143 -9.95 -10.55 -5.47
N MET A 144 -8.65 -10.25 -5.66
CA MET A 144 -8.05 -8.95 -5.34
C MET A 144 -8.64 -7.82 -6.18
N GLN A 145 -8.90 -8.08 -7.46
CA GLN A 145 -9.35 -7.05 -8.40
C GLN A 145 -10.87 -6.84 -8.33
N GLU A 146 -11.63 -7.94 -8.27
CA GLU A 146 -13.09 -7.93 -8.37
C GLU A 146 -13.78 -7.82 -7.01
N TYR A 147 -13.06 -8.06 -5.90
CA TYR A 147 -13.60 -8.13 -4.54
C TYR A 147 -14.80 -9.09 -4.40
N THR A 148 -14.90 -10.03 -5.32
CA THR A 148 -15.95 -11.04 -5.40
C THR A 148 -15.35 -12.35 -5.86
N VAL A 149 -16.02 -13.44 -5.52
CA VAL A 149 -15.68 -14.80 -5.93
C VAL A 149 -16.93 -15.42 -6.52
N THR A 150 -16.82 -15.93 -7.75
CA THR A 150 -17.93 -16.65 -8.39
C THR A 150 -17.67 -18.14 -8.32
N ALA A 151 -18.58 -18.89 -7.69
CA ALA A 151 -18.53 -20.34 -7.59
C ALA A 151 -19.90 -20.92 -7.95
N SER A 152 -19.92 -21.90 -8.87
CA SER A 152 -21.14 -22.62 -9.31
C SER A 152 -22.30 -21.71 -9.71
N GLY A 153 -22.01 -20.59 -10.37
CA GLY A 153 -23.00 -19.63 -10.83
C GLY A 153 -23.51 -18.64 -9.78
N ASN A 154 -23.04 -18.72 -8.53
CA ASN A 154 -23.33 -17.76 -7.48
C ASN A 154 -22.11 -16.85 -7.24
N THR A 155 -22.36 -15.55 -7.09
CA THR A 155 -21.31 -14.55 -6.80
C THR A 155 -21.36 -14.17 -5.32
N TYR A 156 -20.22 -14.29 -4.65
CA TYR A 156 -20.05 -13.99 -3.24
C TYR A 156 -19.12 -12.78 -3.07
N THR A 157 -19.55 -11.76 -2.33
CA THR A 157 -18.74 -10.56 -2.08
C THR A 157 -17.81 -10.77 -0.88
N LEU A 158 -16.58 -10.26 -0.97
CA LEU A 158 -15.61 -10.26 0.11
C LEU A 158 -15.96 -9.20 1.16
N ASP A 159 -15.73 -9.50 2.44
CA ASP A 159 -15.93 -8.55 3.53
C ASP A 159 -14.93 -7.38 3.42
N GLN A 160 -15.39 -6.17 3.71
CA GLN A 160 -14.60 -4.95 3.56
C GLN A 160 -14.27 -4.36 4.93
N PRO A 161 -13.05 -3.85 5.15
CA PRO A 161 -11.93 -3.79 4.19
C PRO A 161 -11.33 -5.17 3.87
N PHE A 162 -10.74 -5.28 2.67
CA PHE A 162 -10.03 -6.46 2.19
C PHE A 162 -8.61 -6.10 1.75
N MET A 163 -7.60 -6.78 2.29
CA MET A 163 -6.20 -6.64 1.91
C MET A 163 -5.54 -8.01 1.77
N VAL A 164 -4.71 -8.12 0.73
CA VAL A 164 -3.86 -9.29 0.49
C VAL A 164 -2.42 -8.84 0.64
N VAL A 165 -1.68 -9.56 1.46
CA VAL A 165 -0.22 -9.44 1.58
C VAL A 165 0.38 -10.73 1.07
N ALA A 166 0.97 -10.69 -0.11
CA ALA A 166 1.65 -11.86 -0.67
C ALA A 166 3.13 -11.83 -0.27
N THR A 167 3.77 -12.99 -0.14
CA THR A 167 5.22 -13.08 0.06
C THR A 167 5.86 -13.82 -1.11
N GLN A 168 7.10 -13.45 -1.39
CA GLN A 168 7.97 -14.19 -2.31
C GLN A 168 9.36 -14.33 -1.68
N ASN A 169 9.90 -15.54 -1.81
CA ASN A 169 11.28 -15.84 -1.46
C ASN A 169 12.15 -15.74 -2.72
N PRO A 170 13.12 -14.81 -2.77
CA PRO A 170 13.93 -14.59 -3.97
C PRO A 170 14.98 -15.69 -4.23
N ILE A 171 15.30 -16.52 -3.23
CA ILE A 171 16.40 -17.52 -3.31
C ILE A 171 15.91 -18.87 -3.85
N GLU A 172 14.62 -19.14 -3.74
CA GLU A 172 14.06 -20.44 -4.09
C GLU A 172 13.75 -20.50 -5.59
N HIS A 173 14.49 -21.34 -6.31
CA HIS A 173 14.38 -21.49 -7.77
C HIS A 173 13.72 -22.81 -8.19
N GLU A 174 13.61 -23.77 -7.28
CA GLU A 174 13.06 -25.10 -7.57
C GLU A 174 11.55 -25.14 -7.32
N GLY A 175 10.78 -25.61 -8.30
CA GLY A 175 9.33 -25.73 -8.17
C GLY A 175 8.58 -24.39 -8.11
N THR A 176 9.18 -23.31 -8.61
CA THR A 176 8.56 -21.97 -8.61
C THR A 176 8.03 -21.57 -9.99
N TYR A 177 6.84 -20.98 -10.00
CA TYR A 177 6.18 -20.31 -11.11
C TYR A 177 6.23 -18.79 -10.86
N PRO A 178 7.12 -18.05 -11.54
CA PRO A 178 7.19 -16.60 -11.36
C PRO A 178 5.87 -15.96 -11.78
N LEU A 179 5.44 -14.94 -11.02
CA LEU A 179 4.29 -14.14 -11.40
C LEU A 179 4.63 -13.36 -12.67
N PRO A 180 3.83 -13.48 -13.75
CA PRO A 180 3.96 -12.59 -14.90
C PRO A 180 3.79 -11.12 -14.51
N GLU A 181 4.42 -10.21 -15.25
CA GLU A 181 4.34 -8.77 -14.95
C GLU A 181 2.92 -8.21 -14.88
N ALA A 182 2.03 -8.70 -15.76
CA ALA A 182 0.62 -8.30 -15.72
C ALA A 182 -0.07 -8.67 -14.40
N GLN A 183 0.43 -9.69 -13.70
CA GLN A 183 -0.03 -10.10 -12.38
C GLN A 183 0.63 -9.29 -11.28
N LEU A 184 1.95 -9.08 -11.34
CA LEU A 184 2.67 -8.21 -10.40
C LEU A 184 2.10 -6.80 -10.37
N ASP A 185 1.70 -6.25 -11.52
CA ASP A 185 1.12 -4.91 -11.63
C ASP A 185 -0.18 -4.75 -10.82
N ARG A 186 -0.84 -5.83 -10.37
CA ARG A 186 -2.03 -5.77 -9.50
C ARG A 186 -1.67 -5.46 -8.03
N PHE A 187 -0.44 -5.66 -7.62
CA PHE A 187 0.03 -5.24 -6.31
C PHE A 187 0.34 -3.75 -6.34
N MET A 188 -0.08 -3.02 -5.32
CA MET A 188 0.24 -1.60 -5.22
C MET A 188 1.74 -1.42 -5.00
N PHE A 189 2.30 -2.12 -3.99
CA PHE A 189 3.70 -2.05 -3.62
C PHE A 189 4.39 -3.42 -3.66
N THR A 190 5.66 -3.38 -4.04
CA THR A 190 6.63 -4.43 -3.72
C THR A 190 7.57 -3.91 -2.65
N ILE A 191 7.49 -4.49 -1.47
CA ILE A 191 8.22 -4.08 -0.27
C ILE A 191 9.33 -5.10 -0.04
N ASN A 192 10.58 -4.64 -0.03
CA ASN A 192 11.71 -5.49 0.30
C ASN A 192 11.87 -5.51 1.81
N VAL A 193 12.01 -6.71 2.36
CA VAL A 193 12.29 -6.94 3.78
C VAL A 193 13.70 -7.48 3.87
N ASP A 194 14.57 -6.69 4.50
CA ASP A 194 15.97 -7.03 4.75
C ASP A 194 16.17 -7.51 6.19
N TYR A 195 17.37 -8.03 6.47
CA TYR A 195 17.73 -8.41 7.83
C TYR A 195 17.70 -7.20 8.77
N PRO A 196 17.19 -7.37 10.01
CA PRO A 196 17.23 -6.30 11.01
C PRO A 196 18.69 -5.95 11.35
N GLY A 197 18.91 -4.71 11.78
CA GLY A 197 20.18 -4.34 12.38
C GLY A 197 20.45 -5.13 13.66
N ARG A 198 21.73 -5.27 14.04
CA ARG A 198 22.18 -6.09 15.19
C ARG A 198 21.36 -5.87 16.47
N ASP A 199 21.08 -4.63 16.82
CA ASP A 199 20.39 -4.33 18.09
C ASP A 199 18.91 -4.77 18.05
N HIS A 200 18.23 -4.61 16.90
CA HIS A 200 16.89 -5.13 16.69
C HIS A 200 16.88 -6.66 16.61
N GLU A 201 17.90 -7.27 16.00
CA GLU A 201 18.05 -8.73 15.98
C GLU A 201 18.23 -9.29 17.38
N MET A 202 19.01 -8.63 18.24
CA MET A 202 19.15 -9.00 19.65
C MET A 202 17.80 -8.94 20.38
N GLN A 203 16.99 -7.90 20.16
CA GLN A 203 15.64 -7.81 20.73
C GLN A 203 14.73 -8.92 20.24
N ILE A 204 14.76 -9.24 18.95
CA ILE A 204 13.98 -10.34 18.38
C ILE A 204 14.38 -11.67 19.04
N VAL A 205 15.69 -11.93 19.19
CA VAL A 205 16.17 -13.16 19.83
C VAL A 205 15.77 -13.22 21.31
N ASP A 206 15.88 -12.12 22.04
CA ASP A 206 15.48 -12.05 23.46
C ASP A 206 13.97 -12.34 23.59
N GLU A 207 13.13 -11.55 22.93
CA GLU A 207 11.66 -11.66 23.01
C GLU A 207 11.13 -13.02 22.53
N THR A 208 11.72 -13.61 21.47
CA THR A 208 11.29 -14.94 20.98
C THR A 208 11.76 -16.11 21.84
N THR A 209 12.76 -15.91 22.71
CA THR A 209 13.28 -16.96 23.60
C THR A 209 12.74 -16.88 25.03
N THR A 210 12.23 -15.73 25.46
CA THR A 210 11.42 -15.58 26.67
C THR A 210 9.95 -15.90 26.40
N HIS A 211 9.32 -16.70 27.28
CA HIS A 211 8.04 -17.38 27.04
C HIS A 211 6.75 -16.51 27.08
N ASP A 212 6.84 -15.19 26.86
CA ASP A 212 5.68 -14.30 26.91
C ASP A 212 5.40 -13.65 25.55
N GLU A 213 4.44 -14.19 24.79
CA GLU A 213 3.89 -13.47 23.63
C GLU A 213 3.12 -12.24 24.14
N ALA A 214 3.62 -11.03 23.84
CA ALA A 214 2.92 -9.80 24.17
C ALA A 214 1.53 -9.77 23.49
N PRO A 215 0.42 -9.67 24.25
CA PRO A 215 -0.91 -9.66 23.65
C PRO A 215 -1.13 -8.37 22.87
N VAL A 216 -1.43 -8.51 21.57
CA VAL A 216 -1.77 -7.39 20.68
C VAL A 216 -3.24 -7.05 20.86
N SER A 217 -3.54 -5.80 21.20
CA SER A 217 -4.92 -5.33 21.40
C SER A 217 -5.45 -4.63 20.14
N PRO A 218 -6.73 -4.82 19.78
CA PRO A 218 -7.33 -4.12 18.65
C PRO A 218 -7.50 -2.63 18.98
N VAL A 219 -6.87 -1.75 18.20
CA VAL A 219 -6.85 -0.30 18.40
C VAL A 219 -7.58 0.49 17.30
N MET A 220 -7.88 -0.14 16.17
CA MET A 220 -8.58 0.52 15.05
C MET A 220 -9.59 -0.43 14.38
N LEU A 221 -10.88 -0.13 14.53
CA LEU A 221 -11.99 -0.93 13.98
C LEU A 221 -12.09 -0.84 12.44
N LYS A 222 -12.74 -1.84 11.83
CA LYS A 222 -12.98 -1.95 10.37
C LYS A 222 -13.64 -0.70 9.79
N GLU A 223 -14.69 -0.18 10.42
CA GLU A 223 -15.45 0.98 9.94
C GLU A 223 -14.58 2.23 9.88
N ARG A 224 -13.61 2.32 10.81
CA ARG A 224 -12.68 3.45 10.85
C ARG A 224 -11.71 3.40 9.69
N VAL A 225 -11.14 2.22 9.40
CA VAL A 225 -10.27 2.04 8.24
C VAL A 225 -11.01 2.36 6.93
N LEU A 226 -12.28 1.95 6.80
CA LEU A 226 -13.09 2.30 5.62
C LEU A 226 -13.22 3.82 5.44
N LYS A 227 -13.52 4.56 6.51
CA LYS A 227 -13.59 6.04 6.47
C LYS A 227 -12.26 6.67 6.10
N ILE A 228 -11.15 6.14 6.61
CA ILE A 228 -9.80 6.62 6.27
C ILE A 228 -9.50 6.36 4.78
N GLN A 229 -9.82 5.18 4.26
CA GLN A 229 -9.63 4.86 2.84
C GLN A 229 -10.48 5.75 1.92
N GLU A 230 -11.69 6.11 2.35
CA GLU A 230 -12.53 7.07 1.64
C GLU A 230 -11.97 8.50 1.70
N LEU A 231 -11.44 8.90 2.86
CA LEU A 231 -10.74 10.17 3.03
C LEU A 231 -9.53 10.26 2.09
N VAL A 232 -8.67 9.23 2.04
CA VAL A 232 -7.51 9.17 1.14
C VAL A 232 -7.93 9.44 -0.31
N ARG A 233 -9.04 8.86 -0.78
CA ARG A 233 -9.54 9.11 -2.14
C ARG A 233 -9.96 10.56 -2.36
N ARG A 234 -10.53 11.21 -1.34
CA ARG A 234 -11.04 12.60 -1.37
C ARG A 234 -9.95 13.66 -1.19
N ILE A 235 -8.77 13.32 -0.66
CA ILE A 235 -7.65 14.27 -0.53
C ILE A 235 -7.34 14.91 -1.91
N PRO A 236 -7.34 16.25 -2.00
CA PRO A 236 -7.09 16.95 -3.27
C PRO A 236 -5.62 16.83 -3.68
N VAL A 237 -5.38 16.76 -4.98
CA VAL A 237 -4.03 16.73 -5.58
C VAL A 237 -3.96 17.85 -6.60
N SER A 238 -2.89 18.64 -6.55
CA SER A 238 -2.69 19.71 -7.52
C SER A 238 -2.36 19.11 -8.90
N LYS A 239 -2.71 19.83 -9.97
CA LYS A 239 -2.39 19.40 -11.34
C LYS A 239 -0.88 19.20 -11.54
N HIS A 240 -0.06 19.96 -10.83
CA HIS A 240 1.38 19.83 -10.83
C HIS A 240 1.84 18.46 -10.31
N VAL A 241 1.36 18.05 -9.13
CA VAL A 241 1.73 16.75 -8.55
C VAL A 241 1.22 15.59 -9.41
N LEU A 242 0.01 15.73 -9.97
CA LEU A 242 -0.54 14.77 -10.93
C LEU A 242 0.35 14.65 -12.17
N ALA A 243 0.75 15.77 -12.78
CA ALA A 243 1.65 15.79 -13.92
C ALA A 243 2.98 15.12 -13.58
N TYR A 244 3.58 15.47 -12.44
CA TYR A 244 4.84 14.85 -12.00
C TYR A 244 4.75 13.32 -11.88
N ALA A 245 3.68 12.77 -11.29
CA ALA A 245 3.49 11.33 -11.19
C ALA A 245 3.28 10.64 -12.55
N VAL A 246 2.63 11.33 -13.50
CA VAL A 246 2.46 10.85 -14.87
C VAL A 246 3.78 10.91 -15.64
N ASP A 247 4.50 12.03 -15.53
CA ASP A 247 5.80 12.27 -16.17
C ASP A 247 6.83 11.25 -15.68
N LEU A 248 6.84 10.93 -14.38
CA LEU A 248 7.73 9.93 -13.79
C LEU A 248 7.44 8.52 -14.36
N ALA A 249 6.18 8.12 -14.41
CA ALA A 249 5.80 6.82 -14.98
C ALA A 249 6.08 6.76 -16.49
N ALA A 250 5.82 7.85 -17.23
CA ALA A 250 6.11 7.94 -18.66
C ALA A 250 7.62 7.90 -18.95
N ALA A 251 8.44 8.58 -18.15
CA ALA A 251 9.89 8.60 -18.29
C ALA A 251 10.53 7.21 -18.10
N SER A 252 9.87 6.30 -17.40
CA SER A 252 10.33 4.91 -17.26
C SER A 252 10.15 4.05 -18.52
N ARG A 253 9.43 4.54 -19.54
CA ARG A 253 9.16 3.78 -20.78
C ARG A 253 10.29 3.99 -21.78
N PRO A 254 10.76 2.92 -22.47
CA PRO A 254 11.83 3.02 -23.47
C PRO A 254 11.33 3.61 -24.79
N ASP A 255 10.74 4.81 -24.75
CA ASP A 255 10.25 5.53 -25.92
C ASP A 255 11.40 6.04 -26.77
N ALA A 256 11.24 6.11 -28.10
CA ALA A 256 12.30 6.49 -29.04
C ALA A 256 12.94 7.88 -28.76
N HIS A 257 12.16 8.79 -28.19
CA HIS A 257 12.56 10.14 -27.80
C HIS A 257 12.80 10.30 -26.29
N GLY A 258 12.72 9.20 -25.53
CA GLY A 258 12.91 9.16 -24.08
C GLY A 258 14.40 9.16 -23.68
N ASP A 259 14.63 9.04 -22.37
CA ASP A 259 15.97 9.07 -21.79
C ASP A 259 16.86 7.96 -22.39
N PRO A 260 18.09 8.28 -22.88
CA PRO A 260 18.98 7.29 -23.45
C PRO A 260 19.32 6.13 -22.52
N TYR A 261 19.40 6.37 -21.21
CA TYR A 261 19.67 5.34 -20.21
C TYR A 261 18.50 4.36 -20.09
N VAL A 262 17.27 4.88 -20.04
CA VAL A 262 16.06 4.04 -20.00
C VAL A 262 15.98 3.19 -21.26
N ARG A 263 16.17 3.77 -22.45
CA ARG A 263 16.20 3.01 -23.71
C ARG A 263 17.28 1.92 -23.74
N GLN A 264 18.40 2.16 -23.07
CA GLN A 264 19.52 1.23 -23.06
C GLN A 264 19.28 0.04 -22.11
N PHE A 265 18.62 0.26 -20.97
CA PHE A 265 18.57 -0.69 -19.86
C PHE A 265 17.17 -1.21 -19.51
N VAL A 266 16.10 -0.58 -20.00
CA VAL A 266 14.71 -0.96 -19.71
C VAL A 266 14.09 -1.61 -20.95
N GLU A 267 13.50 -2.79 -20.75
CA GLU A 267 12.72 -3.51 -21.75
C GLU A 267 11.25 -3.09 -21.72
N TRP A 268 10.70 -2.93 -20.53
CA TRP A 268 9.31 -2.52 -20.32
C TRP A 268 9.17 -1.55 -19.16
N GLY A 269 8.47 -0.43 -19.38
CA GLY A 269 8.27 0.61 -18.38
C GLY A 269 6.88 0.60 -17.74
N ALA A 270 6.68 1.51 -16.79
CA ALA A 270 5.50 1.54 -15.96
C ALA A 270 4.22 1.98 -16.71
N GLY A 271 3.13 1.24 -16.52
CA GLY A 271 1.81 1.55 -17.09
C GLY A 271 1.04 2.65 -16.34
N PRO A 272 -0.18 3.02 -16.79
CA PRO A 272 -1.01 4.04 -16.14
C PRO A 272 -1.37 3.74 -14.68
N ARG A 273 -1.44 2.45 -14.31
CA ARG A 273 -1.69 2.02 -12.94
C ARG A 273 -0.60 2.49 -11.97
N ALA A 274 0.65 2.59 -12.44
CA ALA A 274 1.75 3.15 -11.68
C ALA A 274 1.44 4.59 -11.25
N SER A 275 0.98 5.46 -12.16
CA SER A 275 0.60 6.83 -11.84
C SER A 275 -0.55 6.90 -10.83
N GLN A 276 -1.51 5.98 -10.91
CA GLN A 276 -2.60 5.89 -9.93
C GLN A 276 -2.07 5.53 -8.55
N TYR A 277 -1.21 4.52 -8.43
CA TYR A 277 -0.62 4.12 -7.15
C TYR A 277 0.39 5.11 -6.59
N LEU A 278 1.15 5.81 -7.44
CA LEU A 278 1.98 6.95 -7.02
C LEU A 278 1.12 8.01 -6.34
N ILE A 279 -0.02 8.37 -6.93
CA ILE A 279 -0.91 9.37 -6.35
C ILE A 279 -1.61 8.86 -5.09
N LEU A 280 -2.16 7.64 -5.10
CA LEU A 280 -2.82 7.07 -3.93
C LEU A 280 -1.83 6.88 -2.76
N GLY A 281 -0.64 6.36 -3.05
CA GLY A 281 0.45 6.23 -2.08
C GLY A 281 0.88 7.58 -1.53
N ALA A 282 1.06 8.60 -2.39
CA ALA A 282 1.41 9.94 -1.94
C ALA A 282 0.31 10.57 -1.07
N LYS A 283 -0.97 10.38 -1.41
CA LYS A 283 -2.10 10.85 -0.57
C LYS A 283 -2.12 10.17 0.79
N SER A 284 -1.95 8.84 0.84
CA SER A 284 -1.85 8.09 2.09
C SER A 284 -0.64 8.54 2.92
N LEU A 285 0.52 8.72 2.30
CA LEU A 285 1.72 9.20 2.98
C LEU A 285 1.58 10.65 3.49
N ALA A 286 0.94 11.52 2.72
CA ALA A 286 0.61 12.88 3.17
C ALA A 286 -0.28 12.83 4.41
N LEU A 287 -1.29 11.96 4.42
CA LEU A 287 -2.17 11.77 5.58
C LEU A 287 -1.41 11.26 6.80
N LEU A 288 -0.51 10.28 6.63
CA LEU A 288 0.40 9.79 7.69
C LEU A 288 1.26 10.90 8.29
N ARG A 289 1.72 11.83 7.46
CA ARG A 289 2.52 12.99 7.88
C ARG A 289 1.69 14.15 8.44
N GLY A 290 0.37 14.00 8.53
CA GLY A 290 -0.54 15.07 8.95
C GLY A 290 -0.63 16.24 7.96
N LEU A 291 -0.29 16.00 6.69
CA LEU A 291 -0.35 16.99 5.63
C LEU A 291 -1.75 17.00 4.98
N PRO A 292 -2.31 18.17 4.65
CA PRO A 292 -3.66 18.27 4.07
C PRO A 292 -3.73 17.82 2.61
N ALA A 293 -2.60 17.77 1.91
CA ALA A 293 -2.48 17.36 0.52
C ALA A 293 -1.04 16.91 0.23
N PRO A 294 -0.84 15.96 -0.71
CA PRO A 294 0.49 15.54 -1.10
C PRO A 294 1.20 16.58 -1.97
N SER A 295 2.52 16.60 -1.87
CA SER A 295 3.42 17.31 -2.77
C SER A 295 4.18 16.32 -3.66
N CYS A 296 5.04 16.83 -4.55
CA CYS A 296 5.94 15.99 -5.34
C CYS A 296 6.88 15.17 -4.45
N ARG A 297 7.19 15.64 -3.23
CA ARG A 297 8.01 14.89 -2.27
C ARG A 297 7.35 13.56 -1.90
N GLU A 298 6.07 13.56 -1.53
CA GLU A 298 5.37 12.32 -1.17
C GLU A 298 5.28 11.36 -2.36
N VAL A 299 5.21 11.87 -3.60
CA VAL A 299 5.29 11.02 -4.81
C VAL A 299 6.67 10.37 -4.95
N ARG A 300 7.76 11.09 -4.67
CA ARG A 300 9.12 10.52 -4.71
C ARG A 300 9.31 9.45 -3.65
N ASP A 301 8.84 9.71 -2.44
CA ASP A 301 9.06 8.82 -1.29
C ASP A 301 8.37 7.46 -1.48
N VAL A 302 7.22 7.41 -2.19
CA VAL A 302 6.56 6.14 -2.55
C VAL A 302 6.97 5.58 -3.92
N ALA A 303 7.86 6.25 -4.66
CA ALA A 303 8.14 5.88 -6.04
C ALA A 303 8.83 4.52 -6.17
N VAL A 304 9.80 4.23 -5.30
CA VAL A 304 10.53 2.96 -5.31
C VAL A 304 9.61 1.76 -5.12
N PRO A 305 8.81 1.64 -4.03
CA PRO A 305 7.95 0.47 -3.82
C PRO A 305 6.85 0.35 -4.88
N VAL A 306 6.41 1.45 -5.52
CA VAL A 306 5.46 1.42 -6.64
C VAL A 306 6.12 0.95 -7.94
N LEU A 307 7.28 1.48 -8.30
CA LEU A 307 7.84 1.31 -9.63
C LEU A 307 8.72 0.07 -9.78
N ARG A 308 9.24 -0.50 -8.67
CA ARG A 308 10.20 -1.61 -8.66
C ARG A 308 9.79 -2.80 -9.53
N HIS A 309 8.54 -3.27 -9.40
CA HIS A 309 7.99 -4.40 -10.17
C HIS A 309 7.30 -3.97 -11.46
N ARG A 310 7.40 -2.69 -11.84
CA ARG A 310 6.77 -2.12 -13.04
C ARG A 310 7.80 -1.68 -14.07
N ILE A 311 9.08 -1.77 -13.72
CA ILE A 311 10.22 -1.45 -14.59
C ILE A 311 11.01 -2.73 -14.75
N MET A 312 10.97 -3.25 -15.97
CA MET A 312 11.67 -4.46 -16.37
C MET A 312 12.99 -4.11 -17.02
N CYS A 313 14.08 -4.47 -16.36
CA CYS A 313 15.41 -4.30 -16.89
C CYS A 313 15.72 -5.38 -17.94
N ASN A 314 16.40 -5.01 -19.02
CA ASN A 314 16.80 -5.94 -20.08
C ASN A 314 18.06 -6.73 -19.71
N TYR A 315 18.43 -7.71 -20.53
CA TYR A 315 19.60 -8.56 -20.28
C TYR A 315 20.94 -7.78 -20.19
N ARG A 316 21.05 -6.62 -20.86
CA ARG A 316 22.25 -5.77 -20.77
C ARG A 316 22.37 -5.13 -19.40
N ALA A 317 21.25 -4.70 -18.81
CA ALA A 317 21.21 -4.17 -17.47
C ALA A 317 21.68 -5.22 -16.44
N ALA A 318 21.20 -6.46 -16.58
CA ALA A 318 21.64 -7.58 -15.74
C ALA A 318 23.16 -7.81 -15.84
N GLY A 319 23.73 -7.79 -17.04
CA GLY A 319 25.18 -7.93 -17.25
C GLY A 319 26.02 -6.79 -16.67
N GLN A 320 25.41 -5.64 -16.35
CA GLN A 320 26.08 -4.48 -15.74
C GLN A 320 25.67 -4.26 -14.27
N GLY A 321 24.89 -5.17 -13.68
CA GLY A 321 24.39 -5.03 -12.31
C GLY A 321 23.41 -3.86 -12.13
N ILE A 322 22.76 -3.40 -13.19
CA ILE A 322 21.76 -2.34 -13.14
C ILE A 322 20.41 -2.96 -12.79
N THR A 323 19.86 -2.59 -11.63
CA THR A 323 18.55 -3.04 -11.15
C THR A 323 17.46 -1.99 -11.42
N SER A 324 16.19 -2.38 -11.26
CA SER A 324 15.07 -1.46 -11.42
C SER A 324 15.12 -0.32 -10.40
N GLU A 325 15.61 -0.56 -9.18
CA GLU A 325 15.82 0.49 -8.16
C GLU A 325 16.80 1.57 -8.64
N ILE A 326 17.95 1.16 -9.22
CA ILE A 326 18.94 2.10 -9.76
C ILE A 326 18.33 2.96 -10.87
N VAL A 327 17.52 2.34 -11.75
CA VAL A 327 16.79 3.07 -12.79
C VAL A 327 15.82 4.07 -12.16
N ILE A 328 15.06 3.69 -11.13
CA ILE A 328 14.11 4.56 -10.44
C ILE A 328 14.81 5.75 -9.79
N GLU A 329 15.90 5.51 -9.06
CA GLU A 329 16.68 6.58 -8.43
C GLU A 329 17.18 7.60 -9.45
N LYS A 330 17.64 7.12 -10.61
CA LYS A 330 18.05 8.00 -11.70
C LYS A 330 16.87 8.80 -12.28
N LEU A 331 15.72 8.15 -12.49
CA LEU A 331 14.51 8.83 -12.94
C LEU A 331 14.08 9.93 -11.97
N LEU A 332 14.15 9.68 -10.66
CA LEU A 332 13.81 10.66 -9.62
C LEU A 332 14.73 11.89 -9.62
N GLN A 333 15.98 11.74 -10.09
CA GLN A 333 16.94 12.84 -10.26
C GLN A 333 16.73 13.62 -11.57
N GLN A 334 16.32 12.93 -12.64
CA GLN A 334 16.20 13.52 -13.98
C GLN A 334 14.85 14.20 -14.22
N VAL A 335 13.76 13.58 -13.77
CA VAL A 335 12.40 14.10 -13.96
C VAL A 335 12.22 15.30 -13.03
N LYS A 336 12.15 16.49 -13.63
CA LYS A 336 11.93 17.73 -12.89
C LYS A 336 10.50 17.81 -12.38
N GLU A 337 10.32 18.47 -11.26
CA GLU A 337 9.00 18.92 -10.83
C GLU A 337 8.43 19.86 -11.92
N SER A 338 7.19 19.62 -12.34
CA SER A 338 6.52 20.35 -13.40
C SER A 338 6.21 21.81 -12.95
N ASP A 339 7.10 22.76 -13.22
CA ASP A 339 6.91 24.14 -12.77
C ASP A 339 5.55 24.76 -13.21
N TYR A 340 4.91 25.48 -12.28
CA TYR A 340 3.68 26.28 -12.52
C TYR A 340 3.83 27.28 -13.69
N THR A 341 5.07 27.65 -14.04
CA THR A 341 5.40 28.68 -15.03
C THR A 341 5.36 28.21 -16.48
N SER A 342 5.27 26.90 -16.75
CA SER A 342 5.17 26.39 -18.13
C SER A 342 3.83 26.73 -18.82
N LYS A 343 2.83 27.20 -18.07
CA LYS A 343 1.58 27.80 -18.57
C LYS A 343 1.27 29.15 -17.91
N GLY A 344 2.17 30.12 -18.07
CA GLY A 344 1.80 31.55 -18.08
C GLY A 344 1.18 32.17 -16.81
N ILE A 345 1.41 31.63 -15.61
CA ILE A 345 0.99 32.27 -14.36
C ILE A 345 2.25 32.60 -13.54
N PRO A 346 2.54 33.88 -13.24
CA PRO A 346 3.76 34.26 -12.55
C PRO A 346 3.76 33.74 -11.11
N ALA A 347 4.82 33.00 -10.76
CA ALA A 347 5.03 32.44 -9.44
C ALA A 347 5.18 33.55 -8.38
N LYS A 348 4.11 33.85 -7.63
CA LYS A 348 4.28 34.48 -6.32
C LYS A 348 4.74 33.40 -5.35
N ARG A 349 5.97 33.56 -4.86
CA ARG A 349 6.62 32.76 -3.82
C ARG A 349 5.64 32.50 -2.67
N PHE A 350 4.99 31.34 -2.65
CA PHE A 350 4.15 30.91 -1.53
C PHE A 350 5.07 30.24 -0.50
N ILE A 351 5.38 30.96 0.56
CA ILE A 351 6.09 30.41 1.72
C ILE A 351 5.02 29.80 2.63
N PRO A 352 4.97 28.46 2.80
CA PRO A 352 3.98 27.83 3.67
C PRO A 352 4.19 28.24 5.13
N PRO A 353 3.12 28.50 5.92
CA PRO A 353 3.24 29.00 7.30
C PRO A 353 3.91 28.03 8.29
N VAL A 354 4.10 26.76 7.92
CA VAL A 354 4.52 25.68 8.82
C VAL A 354 6.04 25.69 9.08
N LEU A 355 6.84 26.36 8.24
CA LEU A 355 8.29 26.49 8.45
C LEU A 355 8.69 27.44 9.59
N LYS A 356 7.74 28.04 10.33
CA LYS A 356 8.04 28.79 11.56
C LYS A 356 8.03 27.97 12.85
N LEU A 357 7.64 26.70 12.83
CA LEU A 357 7.55 25.88 14.06
C LEU A 357 8.90 25.29 14.53
N ARG A 358 9.97 25.32 13.72
CA ARG A 358 11.32 24.92 14.19
C ARG A 358 12.12 26.03 14.87
N HIS A 359 11.66 27.28 14.83
CA HIS A 359 12.32 28.40 15.52
C HIS A 359 11.52 29.01 16.69
N ALA A 360 10.28 28.55 16.93
CA ALA A 360 9.40 29.10 17.96
C ALA A 360 9.30 28.23 19.24
N GLN A 361 10.08 27.15 19.36
CA GLN A 361 10.09 26.27 20.52
C GLN A 361 10.86 26.84 21.74
N LYS A 362 10.94 28.17 21.87
CA LYS A 362 11.58 28.82 23.03
C LYS A 362 10.65 29.59 23.95
N ASP A 363 9.41 29.90 23.56
CA ASP A 363 8.50 30.63 24.44
C ASP A 363 7.14 29.94 24.47
N GLY A 364 6.75 29.46 25.66
CA GLY A 364 5.50 28.76 25.89
C GLY A 364 4.31 29.72 25.86
N SER A 365 3.33 29.43 25.00
CA SER A 365 1.91 29.75 25.19
C SER A 365 1.07 29.18 24.05
N ASP A 366 -0.06 28.60 24.42
CA ASP A 366 -1.24 28.09 23.73
C ASP A 366 -1.42 28.19 22.19
N ALA A 367 -2.03 27.12 21.67
CA ALA A 367 -2.30 26.77 20.29
C ALA A 367 -3.16 27.77 19.48
N PRO A 368 -2.68 28.15 18.26
CA PRO A 368 -3.58 28.55 17.16
C PRO A 368 -3.11 28.02 15.79
N GLY A 369 -2.48 26.84 15.73
CA GLY A 369 -1.87 26.29 14.49
C GLY A 369 -2.87 25.82 13.43
N ILE A 370 -4.00 25.27 13.85
CA ILE A 370 -4.94 24.55 12.98
C ILE A 370 -5.76 25.54 12.12
N ALA A 371 -6.14 26.70 12.67
CA ALA A 371 -6.89 27.73 11.93
C ALA A 371 -6.16 28.30 10.70
N LYS A 372 -4.81 28.32 10.71
CA LYS A 372 -4.00 28.74 9.55
C LYS A 372 -3.94 27.68 8.45
N THR A 373 -4.04 26.40 8.82
CA THR A 373 -4.13 25.28 7.88
C THR A 373 -5.45 25.31 7.10
N LEU A 374 -6.55 25.72 7.75
CA LEU A 374 -7.89 25.87 7.17
C LEU A 374 -7.96 26.89 6.02
N GLN A 375 -7.24 28.01 6.13
CA GLN A 375 -7.16 28.99 5.04
C GLN A 375 -6.39 28.48 3.82
N ALA A 376 -5.44 27.56 4.00
CA ALA A 376 -4.66 26.98 2.90
C ALA A 376 -5.51 26.00 2.07
N MET A 377 -6.32 25.14 2.72
CA MET A 377 -7.22 24.21 2.02
C MET A 377 -8.28 24.93 1.18
N SER A 378 -8.86 26.03 1.69
CA SER A 378 -9.80 26.85 0.91
C SER A 378 -9.14 27.59 -0.28
N ARG A 379 -7.84 27.89 -0.22
CA ARG A 379 -7.13 28.59 -1.31
C ARG A 379 -6.74 27.63 -2.43
N VAL A 380 -6.28 26.42 -2.09
CA VAL A 380 -5.95 25.37 -3.07
C VAL A 380 -7.20 24.92 -3.84
N ALA A 381 -8.37 24.81 -3.19
CA ALA A 381 -9.62 24.47 -3.84
C ALA A 381 -10.18 25.59 -4.77
N LYS A 382 -9.73 26.84 -4.59
CA LYS A 382 -10.22 28.01 -5.35
C LYS A 382 -9.29 28.48 -6.49
N GLY A 383 -8.18 27.79 -6.75
CA GLY A 383 -7.30 28.10 -7.88
C GLY A 383 -6.80 29.56 -7.90
N ARG A 384 -6.42 30.10 -6.73
CA ARG A 384 -5.70 31.39 -6.62
C ARG A 384 -4.35 31.21 -5.97
#